data_AF-A0A7C7L5B2-F1
#
_entry.id   AF-A0A7C7L5B2-F1
#
_cell.length_a   1.000
_cell.length_b   1.000
_cell.length_c   1.000
_cell.angle_alpha   90.00
_cell.angle_beta   90.00
_cell.angle_gamma   90.00
#
_symmetry.space_group_name_H-M   'P 1'
#
loop_
_entity.id
_entity.type
_entity.pdbx_description
1 polymer ?
#
loop_
_entity_poly.entity_id
_entity_poly.type
_entity_poly.pdbx_seq_one_letter_code
_entity_poly.pdbx_strand_id
1 'polypeptide(L)'
;ERHHIDYIHYPINNSSENAVDYLEAEYMRVVKGLEQVSGVGLDDGRLREAIRLFNRKRQLLKTLLEIRRESPWLLPYHEYYTAVRAAEFMPVEEFLKMGEGLVQEVLSRDFRPADRVRVVVVGNFCEQPPVMFMKTIEDAGCYIVWDEALIGPRWVGEVNPDAGNPVRALAEAYVKNPQPLTVRYHPSVDKHKHMLEVIKRTKAEGVVFITPKFCEPALYDYIIYKHSLDREGIPYLHLEYEESTSSFEHVRTMVETFAESIMFD
;
A
#
# COMPACT_ATOMS: atom_id res chain seq x y z
N GLU A 1 7.46 34.96 2.11
CA GLU A 1 7.45 33.76 1.24
C GLU A 1 6.00 33.38 0.97
N ARG A 2 5.63 33.06 -0.26
CA ARG A 2 4.31 32.50 -0.56
C ARG A 2 4.48 31.00 -0.77
N HIS A 3 3.87 30.20 0.09
CA HIS A 3 3.76 28.76 -0.15
C HIS A 3 2.88 28.55 -1.38
N HIS A 4 3.35 27.75 -2.33
CA HIS A 4 2.52 27.27 -3.44
C HIS A 4 1.71 26.07 -2.97
N ILE A 5 0.39 26.15 -3.09
CA ILE A 5 -0.53 25.09 -2.69
C ILE A 5 -1.34 24.70 -3.92
N ASP A 6 -1.23 23.45 -4.32
CA ASP A 6 -2.06 22.85 -5.36
C ASP A 6 -2.91 21.72 -4.76
N TYR A 7 -4.14 21.62 -5.23
CA TYR A 7 -5.01 20.48 -4.97
C TYR A 7 -5.04 19.62 -6.23
N ILE A 8 -5.14 18.29 -6.13
CA ILE A 8 -5.46 17.44 -7.28
C ILE A 8 -6.84 16.87 -7.05
N HIS A 9 -7.78 17.21 -7.93
CA HIS A 9 -9.11 16.62 -7.87
C HIS A 9 -9.12 15.34 -8.70
N TYR A 10 -9.10 14.20 -8.03
CA TYR A 10 -9.22 12.91 -8.69
C TYR A 10 -10.66 12.68 -9.19
N PRO A 11 -10.86 12.00 -10.33
CA PRO A 11 -12.19 11.66 -10.80
C PRO A 11 -12.90 10.75 -9.79
N ILE A 12 -14.05 11.20 -9.29
CA ILE A 12 -14.88 10.41 -8.36
C ILE A 12 -15.46 9.18 -9.09
N ASN A 13 -15.92 9.37 -10.34
CA ASN A 13 -16.40 8.28 -11.18
C ASN A 13 -15.33 7.85 -12.19
N ASN A 14 -14.48 6.90 -11.77
CA ASN A 14 -13.41 6.36 -12.61
C ASN A 14 -13.91 5.54 -13.82
N SER A 15 -15.18 5.13 -13.86
CA SER A 15 -15.73 4.40 -15.02
C SER A 15 -16.30 5.32 -16.10
N SER A 16 -16.25 6.64 -15.91
CA SER A 16 -16.66 7.60 -16.94
C SER A 16 -15.69 7.59 -18.12
N GLU A 17 -16.21 7.63 -19.35
CA GLU A 17 -15.40 7.72 -20.57
C GLU A 17 -14.49 8.96 -20.57
N ASN A 18 -14.91 10.04 -19.90
CA ASN A 18 -14.16 11.29 -19.78
C ASN A 18 -13.22 11.35 -18.57
N ALA A 19 -13.12 10.29 -17.75
CA ALA A 19 -12.32 10.32 -16.51
C ALA A 19 -10.82 10.54 -16.78
N VAL A 20 -10.30 9.95 -17.87
CA VAL A 20 -8.90 10.13 -18.29
C VAL A 20 -8.67 11.58 -18.74
N ASP A 21 -9.54 12.10 -19.60
CA ASP A 21 -9.40 13.47 -20.14
C ASP A 21 -9.48 14.52 -19.02
N TYR A 22 -10.38 14.30 -18.04
CA TYR A 22 -10.48 15.13 -16.84
C TYR A 22 -9.18 15.11 -16.02
N LEU A 23 -8.65 13.92 -15.71
CA LEU A 23 -7.46 13.80 -14.88
C LEU A 23 -6.20 14.30 -15.61
N GLU A 24 -6.11 14.11 -16.92
CA GLU A 24 -5.06 14.71 -17.75
C GLU A 24 -5.08 16.24 -17.66
N ALA A 25 -6.27 16.86 -17.76
CA ALA A 25 -6.41 18.30 -17.61
C ALA A 25 -6.02 18.79 -16.20
N GLU A 26 -6.38 18.05 -15.16
CA GLU A 26 -5.98 18.34 -13.77
C GLU A 26 -4.46 18.22 -13.58
N TYR A 27 -3.81 17.21 -14.16
CA TYR A 27 -2.35 17.10 -14.16
C TYR A 27 -1.69 18.25 -14.91
N MET A 28 -2.22 18.66 -16.07
CA MET A 28 -1.71 19.83 -16.78
C MET A 28 -1.89 21.14 -16.00
N ARG A 29 -2.93 21.25 -15.17
CA ARG A 29 -3.10 22.39 -14.25
C ARG A 29 -2.00 22.41 -13.19
N VAL A 30 -1.70 21.27 -12.57
CA VAL A 30 -0.61 21.14 -11.59
C VAL A 30 0.76 21.40 -12.24
N VAL A 31 1.00 20.88 -13.45
CA VAL A 31 2.23 21.16 -14.21
C VAL A 31 2.47 22.65 -14.32
N LYS A 32 1.45 23.44 -14.71
CA LYS A 32 1.58 24.91 -14.80
C LYS A 32 1.95 25.56 -13.47
N GLY A 33 1.41 25.07 -12.35
CA GLY A 33 1.79 25.52 -11.02
C GLY A 33 3.25 25.20 -10.70
N LEU A 34 3.69 23.97 -10.99
CA LEU A 34 5.08 23.53 -10.81
C LEU A 34 6.08 24.28 -11.68
N GLU A 35 5.71 24.62 -12.93
CA GLU A 35 6.53 25.45 -13.83
C GLU A 35 6.73 26.86 -13.25
N GLN A 36 5.69 27.46 -12.66
CA GLN A 36 5.79 28.78 -12.01
C GLN A 36 6.72 28.75 -10.78
N VAL A 37 6.68 27.67 -10.01
CA VAL A 37 7.53 27.51 -8.82
C VAL A 37 8.98 27.22 -9.19
N SER A 38 9.20 26.32 -10.15
CA SER A 38 10.54 25.84 -10.51
C SER A 38 11.25 26.70 -11.54
N GLY A 39 10.52 27.50 -12.34
CA GLY A 39 11.04 28.18 -13.52
C GLY A 39 11.42 27.25 -14.66
N VAL A 40 11.09 25.95 -14.57
CA VAL A 40 11.47 24.91 -15.52
C VAL A 40 10.22 24.38 -16.19
N GLY A 41 10.13 24.52 -17.51
CA GLY A 41 9.04 23.99 -18.31
C GLY A 41 8.98 22.46 -18.29
N LEU A 42 7.77 21.90 -18.47
CA LEU A 42 7.58 20.47 -18.70
C LEU A 42 8.35 20.07 -19.97
N ASP A 43 9.14 19.02 -19.83
CA ASP A 43 9.77 18.37 -20.97
C ASP A 43 9.31 16.91 -21.03
N ASP A 44 8.79 16.58 -22.20
CA ASP A 44 8.20 15.30 -22.50
C ASP A 44 9.22 14.15 -22.41
N GLY A 45 10.49 14.40 -22.80
CA GLY A 45 11.56 13.41 -22.73
C GLY A 45 11.96 13.10 -21.28
N ARG A 46 12.16 14.14 -20.46
CA ARG A 46 12.45 14.02 -19.03
C ARG A 46 11.31 13.36 -18.27
N LEU A 47 10.05 13.66 -18.60
CA LEU A 47 8.91 13.00 -17.97
C LEU A 47 8.86 11.50 -18.29
N ARG A 48 9.13 11.10 -19.54
CA ARG A 48 9.22 9.68 -19.90
C ARG A 48 10.33 8.96 -19.14
N GLU A 49 11.49 9.60 -18.98
CA GLU A 49 12.59 9.01 -18.20
C GLU A 49 12.22 8.86 -16.72
N ALA A 50 11.60 9.89 -16.13
CA ALA A 50 11.08 9.80 -14.77
C ALA A 50 10.05 8.66 -14.63
N ILE A 51 9.14 8.49 -15.61
CA ILE A 51 8.18 7.39 -15.63
C ILE A 51 8.90 6.03 -15.58
N ARG A 52 9.96 5.83 -16.38
CA ARG A 52 10.75 4.58 -16.38
C ARG A 52 11.37 4.30 -15.02
N LEU A 53 12.02 5.29 -14.41
CA LEU A 53 12.63 5.16 -13.09
C LEU A 53 11.57 4.81 -12.02
N PHE A 54 10.43 5.49 -12.02
CA PHE A 54 9.35 5.22 -11.08
C PHE A 54 8.66 3.87 -11.32
N ASN A 55 8.58 3.39 -12.56
CA ASN A 55 8.14 2.01 -12.86
C ASN A 55 9.13 0.98 -12.29
N ARG A 56 10.45 1.18 -12.46
CA ARG A 56 11.46 0.32 -11.81
C ARG A 56 11.32 0.32 -10.30
N LYS A 57 11.10 1.49 -9.69
CA LYS A 57 10.85 1.61 -8.24
C LYS A 57 9.64 0.79 -7.81
N ARG A 58 8.51 0.93 -8.52
CA ARG A 58 7.30 0.14 -8.28
C ARG A 58 7.57 -1.35 -8.39
N GLN A 59 8.32 -1.80 -9.39
CA GLN A 59 8.65 -3.21 -9.56
C GLN A 59 9.52 -3.73 -8.41
N LEU A 60 10.49 -2.94 -7.95
CA LEU A 60 11.32 -3.31 -6.81
C LEU A 60 10.51 -3.44 -5.51
N LEU A 61 9.59 -2.50 -5.25
CA LEU A 61 8.69 -2.58 -4.10
C LEU A 61 7.73 -3.79 -4.19
N LYS A 62 7.31 -4.16 -5.41
CA LYS A 62 6.54 -5.41 -5.63
C LYS A 62 7.38 -6.64 -5.32
N THR A 63 8.65 -6.68 -5.72
CA THR A 63 9.56 -7.78 -5.37
C THR A 63 9.72 -7.93 -3.86
N LEU A 64 9.91 -6.82 -3.13
CA LEU A 64 9.97 -6.86 -1.65
C LEU A 64 8.66 -7.38 -1.03
N LEU A 65 7.51 -6.95 -1.56
CA LEU A 65 6.20 -7.44 -1.11
C LEU A 65 6.04 -8.95 -1.40
N GLU A 66 6.49 -9.42 -2.56
CA GLU A 66 6.48 -10.84 -2.92
C GLU A 66 7.38 -11.66 -2.01
N ILE A 67 8.59 -11.17 -1.68
CA ILE A 67 9.47 -11.82 -0.70
C ILE A 67 8.78 -11.91 0.66
N ARG A 68 8.20 -10.81 1.16
CA ARG A 68 7.47 -10.83 2.44
C ARG A 68 6.25 -11.75 2.39
N ARG A 69 5.58 -11.84 1.24
CA ARG A 69 4.46 -12.76 1.05
C ARG A 69 4.93 -14.20 1.11
N GLU A 70 5.90 -14.61 0.31
CA GLU A 70 6.30 -16.03 0.22
C GLU A 70 7.15 -16.47 1.41
N SER A 71 8.06 -15.61 1.88
CA SER A 71 9.06 -15.89 2.90
C SER A 71 9.11 -14.77 3.96
N PRO A 72 8.02 -14.52 4.71
CA PRO A 72 7.93 -13.41 5.67
C PRO A 72 9.03 -13.44 6.75
N TRP A 73 9.58 -14.60 7.07
CA TRP A 73 10.69 -14.74 8.03
C TRP A 73 12.01 -14.15 7.52
N LEU A 74 12.17 -13.93 6.20
CA LEU A 74 13.36 -13.28 5.64
C LEU A 74 13.27 -11.76 5.70
N LEU A 75 12.06 -11.20 5.69
CA LEU A 75 11.82 -9.75 5.64
C LEU A 75 10.74 -9.35 6.66
N PRO A 76 11.12 -9.09 7.92
CA PRO A 76 10.20 -8.60 8.94
C PRO A 76 9.50 -7.30 8.52
N TYR A 77 8.30 -7.05 9.03
CA TYR A 77 7.49 -5.90 8.65
C TYR A 77 8.22 -4.57 8.82
N HIS A 78 8.93 -4.36 9.94
CA HIS A 78 9.59 -3.09 10.21
C HIS A 78 10.69 -2.75 9.19
N GLU A 79 11.41 -3.75 8.66
CA GLU A 79 12.39 -3.56 7.59
C GLU A 79 11.69 -3.25 6.26
N TYR A 80 10.65 -4.02 5.91
CA TYR A 80 9.84 -3.74 4.72
C TYR A 80 9.25 -2.33 4.76
N TYR A 81 8.62 -1.95 5.86
CA TYR A 81 8.03 -0.63 6.08
C TYR A 81 9.09 0.46 5.91
N THR A 82 10.28 0.29 6.50
CA THR A 82 11.38 1.25 6.37
C THR A 82 11.81 1.41 4.91
N ALA A 83 11.89 0.31 4.15
CA ALA A 83 12.21 0.36 2.73
C ALA A 83 11.13 1.08 1.91
N VAL A 84 9.84 0.77 2.14
CA VAL A 84 8.73 1.46 1.44
C VAL A 84 8.69 2.95 1.81
N ARG A 85 8.92 3.29 3.08
CA ARG A 85 8.98 4.67 3.56
C ARG A 85 10.12 5.44 2.93
N ALA A 86 11.30 4.85 2.82
CA ALA A 86 12.45 5.46 2.14
C ALA A 86 12.12 5.77 0.66
N ALA A 87 11.35 4.91 0.00
CA ALA A 87 10.91 5.09 -1.39
C ALA A 87 10.01 6.31 -1.63
N GLU A 88 9.43 6.91 -0.57
CA GLU A 88 8.60 8.12 -0.64
C GLU A 88 9.42 9.42 -0.67
N PHE A 89 10.61 9.43 -0.03
CA PHE A 89 11.36 10.67 0.22
C PHE A 89 12.75 10.70 -0.42
N MET A 90 13.32 9.55 -0.78
CA MET A 90 14.63 9.50 -1.43
C MET A 90 14.55 9.78 -2.94
N PRO A 91 15.60 10.37 -3.54
CA PRO A 91 15.78 10.35 -4.99
C PRO A 91 15.65 8.93 -5.54
N VAL A 92 14.92 8.76 -6.65
CA VAL A 92 14.53 7.43 -7.14
C VAL A 92 15.74 6.59 -7.54
N GLU A 93 16.79 7.21 -8.06
CA GLU A 93 18.04 6.58 -8.47
C GLU A 93 18.81 6.02 -7.27
N GLU A 94 18.87 6.78 -6.17
CA GLU A 94 19.50 6.35 -4.93
C GLU A 94 18.71 5.20 -4.30
N PHE A 95 17.37 5.33 -4.25
CA PHE A 95 16.50 4.28 -3.75
C PHE A 95 16.65 2.98 -4.53
N LEU A 96 16.69 3.04 -5.87
CA LEU A 96 16.85 1.85 -6.71
C LEU A 96 18.15 1.11 -6.39
N LYS A 97 19.27 1.83 -6.27
CA LYS A 97 20.56 1.23 -5.92
C LYS A 97 20.52 0.53 -4.56
N MET A 98 19.94 1.19 -3.54
CA MET A 98 19.85 0.63 -2.20
C MET A 98 18.86 -0.54 -2.12
N GLY A 99 17.72 -0.41 -2.78
CA GLY A 99 16.68 -1.42 -2.83
C GLY A 99 17.15 -2.71 -3.51
N GLU A 100 17.94 -2.60 -4.59
CA GLU A 100 18.52 -3.77 -5.26
C GLU A 100 19.48 -4.52 -4.31
N GLY A 101 20.29 -3.79 -3.55
CA GLY A 101 21.15 -4.34 -2.51
C GLY A 101 20.35 -5.02 -1.38
N LEU A 102 19.28 -4.39 -0.90
CA LEU A 102 18.39 -4.95 0.13
C LEU A 102 17.77 -6.28 -0.33
N VAL A 103 17.31 -6.37 -1.57
CA VAL A 103 16.76 -7.62 -2.11
C VAL A 103 17.79 -8.74 -2.07
N GLN A 104 19.04 -8.48 -2.47
CA GLN A 104 20.12 -9.48 -2.41
C GLN A 104 20.44 -9.89 -0.99
N GLU A 105 20.53 -8.93 -0.06
CA GLU A 105 20.78 -9.20 1.35
C GLU A 105 19.70 -10.11 1.93
N VAL A 106 18.43 -9.74 1.75
CA VAL A 106 17.27 -10.49 2.27
C VAL A 106 17.24 -11.92 1.74
N LEU A 107 17.49 -12.12 0.44
CA LEU A 107 17.50 -13.45 -0.17
C LEU A 107 18.71 -14.31 0.27
N SER A 108 19.77 -13.69 0.78
CA SER A 108 20.96 -14.40 1.29
C SER A 108 20.84 -14.83 2.75
N ARG A 109 19.80 -14.41 3.47
CA ARG A 109 19.59 -14.74 4.89
C ARG A 109 19.27 -16.22 5.05
N ASP A 110 19.94 -16.86 6.01
CA ASP A 110 19.64 -18.24 6.45
C ASP A 110 18.73 -18.23 7.68
N PHE A 111 17.60 -17.53 7.58
CA PHE A 111 16.56 -17.57 8.61
C PHE A 111 15.55 -18.66 8.27
N ARG A 112 15.11 -19.37 9.30
CA ARG A 112 14.12 -20.44 9.18
C ARG A 112 12.73 -19.90 9.55
N PRO A 113 11.67 -20.42 8.91
CA PRO A 113 10.31 -20.11 9.33
C PRO A 113 10.08 -20.58 10.78
N ALA A 114 9.37 -19.75 11.54
CA ALA A 114 8.80 -20.09 12.84
C ALA A 114 7.33 -20.47 12.66
N ASP A 115 6.77 -21.16 13.65
CA ASP A 115 5.34 -21.46 13.69
C ASP A 115 4.58 -20.19 14.07
N ARG A 116 3.99 -19.54 13.07
CA ARG A 116 3.32 -18.24 13.20
C ARG A 116 2.19 -18.14 12.19
N VAL A 117 1.11 -17.50 12.61
CA VAL A 117 -0.10 -17.30 11.81
C VAL A 117 0.13 -16.23 10.74
N ARG A 118 -0.22 -16.53 9.49
CA ARG A 118 -0.09 -15.59 8.38
C ARG A 118 -1.30 -14.67 8.35
N VAL A 119 -1.09 -13.35 8.49
CA VAL A 119 -2.18 -12.37 8.57
C VAL A 119 -2.12 -11.31 7.48
N VAL A 120 -3.30 -10.91 7.02
CA VAL A 120 -3.51 -9.70 6.22
C VAL A 120 -3.86 -8.56 7.17
N VAL A 121 -3.21 -7.41 7.01
CA VAL A 121 -3.53 -6.18 7.76
C VAL A 121 -4.28 -5.20 6.86
N VAL A 122 -5.36 -4.59 7.36
CA VAL A 122 -6.24 -3.73 6.56
C VAL A 122 -6.68 -2.51 7.37
N GLY A 123 -6.87 -1.36 6.73
CA GLY A 123 -7.37 -0.13 7.36
C GLY A 123 -6.29 0.91 7.67
N ASN A 124 -5.01 0.56 7.52
CA ASN A 124 -3.85 1.40 7.83
C ASN A 124 -3.32 2.22 6.63
N PHE A 125 -4.21 2.62 5.72
CA PHE A 125 -3.83 3.27 4.45
C PHE A 125 -3.61 4.78 4.55
N CYS A 126 -4.37 5.50 5.40
CA CYS A 126 -4.34 6.98 5.49
C CYS A 126 -3.44 7.51 6.60
N GLU A 127 -3.42 6.82 7.73
CA GLU A 127 -2.56 7.08 8.87
C GLU A 127 -1.69 5.84 9.06
N GLN A 128 -0.46 6.03 9.54
CA GLN A 128 0.46 4.93 9.76
C GLN A 128 0.49 4.63 11.25
N PRO A 129 0.17 3.39 11.68
CA PRO A 129 0.37 3.02 13.07
C PRO A 129 1.86 3.13 13.40
N PRO A 130 2.22 3.42 14.66
CA PRO A 130 3.60 3.35 15.10
C PRO A 130 4.24 2.03 14.64
N VAL A 131 5.47 2.07 14.13
CA VAL A 131 6.15 0.85 13.64
C VAL A 131 6.18 -0.24 14.72
N MET A 132 6.27 0.16 15.98
CA MET A 132 6.20 -0.74 17.13
C MET A 132 4.86 -1.44 17.30
N PHE A 133 3.74 -0.84 16.87
CA PHE A 133 2.43 -1.50 16.84
C PHE A 133 2.46 -2.71 15.91
N MET A 134 2.97 -2.52 14.70
CA MET A 134 3.05 -3.59 13.70
C MET A 134 4.07 -4.66 14.10
N LYS A 135 5.18 -4.25 14.71
CA LYS A 135 6.13 -5.17 15.33
C LYS A 135 5.50 -6.00 16.45
N THR A 136 4.63 -5.40 17.28
CA THR A 136 3.90 -6.14 18.32
C THR A 136 3.04 -7.25 17.72
N ILE A 137 2.41 -7.02 16.56
CA ILE A 137 1.64 -8.07 15.86
C ILE A 137 2.55 -9.22 15.45
N GLU A 138 3.71 -8.94 14.85
CA GLU A 138 4.66 -10.00 14.49
C GLU A 138 5.21 -10.74 15.71
N ASP A 139 5.56 -10.02 16.76
CA ASP A 139 6.11 -10.59 18.00
C ASP A 139 5.07 -11.43 18.76
N ALA A 140 3.78 -11.14 18.60
CA ALA A 140 2.65 -11.88 19.17
C ALA A 140 2.29 -13.17 18.41
N GLY A 141 3.14 -13.63 17.49
CA GLY A 141 2.96 -14.92 16.82
C GLY A 141 2.42 -14.83 15.38
N CYS A 142 2.48 -13.67 14.75
CA CYS A 142 2.01 -13.49 13.38
C CYS A 142 3.13 -13.22 12.36
N TYR A 143 2.85 -13.52 11.10
CA TYR A 143 3.55 -12.99 9.93
C TYR A 143 2.64 -12.03 9.17
N ILE A 144 3.04 -10.77 9.02
CA ILE A 144 2.28 -9.79 8.23
C ILE A 144 2.62 -9.98 6.75
N VAL A 145 1.78 -10.71 6.03
CA VAL A 145 2.05 -11.10 4.63
C VAL A 145 1.49 -10.09 3.62
N TRP A 146 0.59 -9.21 4.05
CA TRP A 146 0.04 -8.12 3.26
C TRP A 146 -0.48 -7.00 4.17
N ASP A 147 -0.40 -5.75 3.71
CA ASP A 147 -0.94 -4.58 4.41
C ASP A 147 -1.31 -3.48 3.41
N GLU A 148 -2.00 -2.43 3.87
CA GLU A 148 -2.33 -1.21 3.10
C GLU A 148 -1.49 0.01 3.50
N ALA A 149 -0.54 -0.14 4.42
CA ALA A 149 0.40 0.92 4.77
C ALA A 149 1.20 1.35 3.54
N LEU A 150 1.40 2.67 3.45
CA LEU A 150 2.19 3.31 2.39
C LEU A 150 1.84 2.76 1.00
N ILE A 151 0.56 2.65 0.69
CA ILE A 151 0.10 1.99 -0.54
C ILE A 151 0.46 2.80 -1.80
N GLY A 152 0.53 4.13 -1.70
CA GLY A 152 0.76 5.06 -2.81
C GLY A 152 1.94 4.68 -3.72
N PRO A 153 3.17 4.51 -3.18
CA PRO A 153 4.35 4.09 -3.93
C PRO A 153 4.21 2.86 -4.82
N ARG A 154 3.24 1.98 -4.54
CA ARG A 154 3.02 0.70 -5.23
C ARG A 154 1.67 0.59 -5.96
N TRP A 155 0.73 1.51 -5.68
CA TRP A 155 -0.66 1.36 -6.09
C TRP A 155 -0.97 1.78 -7.53
N VAL A 156 -0.43 2.90 -8.03
CA VAL A 156 -0.83 3.59 -9.29
C VAL A 156 -0.79 2.72 -10.56
N GLY A 157 -0.22 1.51 -10.49
CA GLY A 157 -0.10 0.61 -11.62
C GLY A 157 1.16 0.88 -12.44
N GLU A 158 1.23 0.27 -13.62
CA GLU A 158 2.33 0.48 -14.57
C GLU A 158 1.93 1.56 -15.57
N VAL A 159 2.78 2.57 -15.73
CA VAL A 159 2.56 3.71 -16.63
C VAL A 159 3.34 3.44 -17.91
N ASN A 160 2.71 3.48 -19.08
CA ASN A 160 3.43 3.26 -20.34
C ASN A 160 4.36 4.46 -20.66
N PRO A 161 5.71 4.31 -20.62
CA PRO A 161 6.63 5.40 -20.90
C PRO A 161 6.69 5.76 -22.40
N ASP A 162 6.27 4.86 -23.28
CA ASP A 162 6.36 5.02 -24.74
C ASP A 162 5.03 5.51 -25.34
N ALA A 163 4.08 5.89 -24.49
CA ALA A 163 2.85 6.53 -24.91
C ALA A 163 3.12 7.87 -25.63
N GLY A 164 2.25 8.21 -26.58
CA GLY A 164 2.34 9.46 -27.34
C GLY A 164 2.33 10.70 -26.45
N ASN A 165 1.50 10.72 -25.40
CA ASN A 165 1.45 11.77 -24.39
C ASN A 165 1.73 11.16 -22.99
N PRO A 166 2.86 11.51 -22.34
CA PRO A 166 3.24 10.93 -21.06
C PRO A 166 2.37 11.41 -19.88
N VAL A 167 1.78 12.60 -19.96
CA VAL A 167 0.83 13.10 -18.94
C VAL A 167 -0.46 12.30 -19.01
N ARG A 168 -0.96 12.05 -20.23
CA ARG A 168 -2.11 11.16 -20.44
C ARG A 168 -1.84 9.76 -19.91
N ALA A 169 -0.64 9.22 -20.14
CA ALA A 169 -0.28 7.88 -19.65
C ALA A 169 -0.38 7.77 -18.12
N LEU A 170 -0.01 8.82 -17.38
CA LEU A 170 -0.18 8.88 -15.93
C LEU A 170 -1.67 8.85 -15.53
N ALA A 171 -2.49 9.66 -16.22
CA ALA A 171 -3.93 9.72 -15.96
C ALA A 171 -4.60 8.37 -16.25
N GLU A 172 -4.24 7.73 -17.36
CA GLU A 172 -4.72 6.39 -17.72
C GLU A 172 -4.33 5.33 -16.69
N ALA A 173 -3.09 5.34 -16.21
CA ALA A 173 -2.64 4.38 -15.20
C ALA A 173 -3.47 4.49 -13.92
N TYR A 174 -3.73 5.71 -13.43
CA TYR A 174 -4.59 5.93 -12.26
C TYR A 174 -6.04 5.49 -12.51
N VAL A 175 -6.67 5.99 -13.57
CA VAL A 175 -8.11 5.80 -13.85
C VAL A 175 -8.42 4.34 -14.15
N LYS A 176 -7.58 3.66 -14.93
CA LYS A 176 -7.79 2.28 -15.39
C LYS A 176 -7.27 1.24 -14.39
N ASN A 177 -6.65 1.65 -13.28
CA ASN A 177 -6.16 0.71 -12.28
C ASN A 177 -7.34 -0.08 -11.67
N PRO A 178 -7.40 -1.42 -11.82
CA PRO A 178 -8.51 -2.22 -11.30
C PRO A 178 -8.37 -2.53 -9.81
N GLN A 179 -7.23 -2.22 -9.19
CA GLN A 179 -7.03 -2.49 -7.76
C GLN A 179 -7.89 -1.54 -6.92
N PRO A 180 -8.63 -2.05 -5.91
CA PRO A 180 -9.33 -1.19 -4.98
C PRO A 180 -8.36 -0.29 -4.22
N LEU A 181 -8.87 0.85 -3.80
CA LEU A 181 -8.27 1.72 -2.80
C LEU A 181 -9.41 2.25 -1.96
N THR A 182 -9.24 2.28 -0.64
CA THR A 182 -10.31 2.65 0.29
C THR A 182 -10.95 4.00 -0.03
N VAL A 183 -10.14 4.98 -0.45
CA VAL A 183 -10.58 6.35 -0.80
C VAL A 183 -10.85 6.55 -2.30
N ARG A 184 -10.91 5.48 -3.10
CA ARG A 184 -11.25 5.56 -4.53
C ARG A 184 -12.50 4.75 -4.82
N TYR A 185 -13.53 5.42 -5.30
CA TYR A 185 -14.71 4.74 -5.80
C TYR A 185 -14.45 4.14 -7.18
N HIS A 186 -14.73 2.84 -7.31
CA HIS A 186 -14.62 2.11 -8.56
C HIS A 186 -15.82 1.14 -8.70
N PRO A 187 -16.85 1.48 -9.50
CA PRO A 187 -18.10 0.73 -9.57
C PRO A 187 -17.94 -0.76 -9.91
N SER A 188 -16.95 -1.10 -10.74
CA SER A 188 -16.69 -2.48 -11.16
C SER A 188 -15.82 -3.30 -10.21
N VAL A 189 -15.35 -2.72 -9.10
CA VAL A 189 -14.50 -3.43 -8.14
C VAL A 189 -15.35 -3.98 -7.01
N ASP A 190 -15.43 -5.30 -6.95
CA ASP A 190 -16.06 -6.02 -5.85
C ASP A 190 -15.08 -6.17 -4.69
N LYS A 191 -15.21 -5.31 -3.67
CA LYS A 191 -14.41 -5.38 -2.45
C LYS A 191 -14.64 -6.67 -1.65
N HIS A 192 -15.84 -7.26 -1.68
CA HIS A 192 -16.10 -8.53 -1.00
C HIS A 192 -15.21 -9.64 -1.58
N LYS A 193 -15.18 -9.73 -2.91
CA LYS A 193 -14.34 -10.70 -3.63
C LYS A 193 -12.86 -10.41 -3.49
N HIS A 194 -12.48 -9.13 -3.52
CA HIS A 194 -11.09 -8.70 -3.40
C HIS A 194 -10.42 -9.24 -2.13
N MET A 195 -11.08 -9.13 -0.96
CA MET A 195 -10.52 -9.62 0.29
C MET A 195 -10.22 -11.12 0.25
N LEU A 196 -11.16 -11.92 -0.28
CA LEU A 196 -10.99 -13.36 -0.42
C LEU A 196 -9.86 -13.71 -1.38
N GLU A 197 -9.71 -12.95 -2.47
CA GLU A 197 -8.59 -13.09 -3.42
C GLU A 197 -7.25 -12.74 -2.78
N VAL A 198 -7.20 -11.69 -1.94
CA VAL A 198 -5.99 -11.33 -1.17
C VAL A 198 -5.61 -12.47 -0.24
N ILE A 199 -6.55 -12.95 0.59
CA ILE A 199 -6.32 -14.03 1.56
C ILE A 199 -5.82 -15.30 0.86
N LYS A 200 -6.48 -15.70 -0.23
CA LYS A 200 -6.07 -16.86 -1.02
C LYS A 200 -4.67 -16.70 -1.61
N ARG A 201 -4.36 -15.53 -2.18
CA ARG A 201 -3.06 -15.25 -2.80
C ARG A 201 -1.93 -15.19 -1.76
N THR A 202 -2.21 -14.68 -0.57
CA THR A 202 -1.23 -14.53 0.50
C THR A 202 -1.15 -15.74 1.40
N LYS A 203 -2.03 -16.74 1.22
CA LYS A 203 -2.17 -17.89 2.12
C LYS A 203 -2.32 -17.41 3.56
N ALA A 204 -3.11 -16.36 3.76
CA ALA A 204 -3.38 -15.85 5.08
C ALA A 204 -4.42 -16.72 5.77
N GLU A 205 -4.25 -16.89 7.07
CA GLU A 205 -5.07 -17.68 7.95
C GLU A 205 -6.03 -16.79 8.76
N GLY A 206 -5.78 -15.48 8.78
CA GLY A 206 -6.67 -14.51 9.38
C GLY A 206 -6.44 -13.07 8.90
N VAL A 207 -7.33 -12.18 9.33
CA VAL A 207 -7.27 -10.74 9.01
C VAL A 207 -7.21 -9.91 10.27
N VAL A 208 -6.29 -8.95 10.34
CA VAL A 208 -6.20 -7.97 11.42
C VAL A 208 -6.59 -6.61 10.86
N PHE A 209 -7.78 -6.13 11.20
CA PHE A 209 -8.20 -4.77 10.91
C PHE A 209 -7.52 -3.82 11.90
N ILE A 210 -6.77 -2.85 11.37
CA ILE A 210 -6.10 -1.80 12.14
C ILE A 210 -6.63 -0.47 11.62
N THR A 211 -7.69 0.02 12.24
CA THR A 211 -8.37 1.25 11.80
C THR A 211 -7.92 2.44 12.64
N PRO A 212 -7.40 3.51 12.04
CA PRO A 212 -7.14 4.73 12.79
C PRO A 212 -8.46 5.29 13.32
N LYS A 213 -8.46 5.82 14.54
CA LYS A 213 -9.66 6.41 15.12
C LYS A 213 -10.18 7.52 14.21
N PHE A 214 -11.50 7.57 14.06
CA PHE A 214 -12.21 8.54 13.21
C PHE A 214 -11.94 8.41 11.70
N CYS A 215 -11.32 7.33 11.23
CA CYS A 215 -11.23 7.07 9.79
C CYS A 215 -12.50 6.36 9.28
N GLU A 216 -13.53 7.12 8.89
CA GLU A 216 -14.76 6.52 8.37
C GLU A 216 -14.52 5.63 7.14
N PRO A 217 -13.66 5.97 6.16
CA PRO A 217 -13.43 5.08 5.02
C PRO A 217 -12.87 3.70 5.41
N ALA A 218 -11.95 3.64 6.39
CA ALA A 218 -11.45 2.37 6.90
C ALA A 218 -12.55 1.55 7.58
N LEU A 219 -13.42 2.21 8.36
CA LEU A 219 -14.55 1.58 9.04
C LEU A 219 -15.62 1.08 8.05
N TYR A 220 -15.85 1.79 6.94
CA TYR A 220 -16.72 1.30 5.87
C TYR A 220 -16.16 0.02 5.22
N ASP A 221 -14.87 0.01 4.89
CA ASP A 221 -14.22 -1.16 4.31
C ASP A 221 -14.17 -2.34 5.28
N TYR A 222 -13.99 -2.08 6.58
CA TYR A 222 -14.10 -3.10 7.63
C TYR A 222 -15.45 -3.83 7.56
N ILE A 223 -16.58 -3.13 7.49
CA ILE A 223 -17.91 -3.78 7.43
C ILE A 223 -18.05 -4.64 6.18
N ILE A 224 -17.59 -4.15 5.02
CA ILE A 224 -17.64 -4.89 3.75
C ILE A 224 -16.82 -6.17 3.86
N TYR A 225 -15.57 -6.07 4.30
CA TYR A 225 -14.66 -7.21 4.40
C TYR A 225 -15.13 -8.19 5.47
N LYS A 226 -15.53 -7.71 6.66
CA LYS A 226 -16.10 -8.51 7.75
C LYS A 226 -17.22 -9.43 7.26
N HIS A 227 -18.16 -8.92 6.47
CA HIS A 227 -19.24 -9.75 5.92
C HIS A 227 -18.74 -10.89 5.03
N SER A 228 -17.66 -10.69 4.27
CA SER A 228 -17.05 -11.78 3.49
C SER A 228 -16.37 -12.80 4.39
N LEU A 229 -15.65 -12.34 5.41
CA LEU A 229 -14.93 -13.21 6.34
C LEU A 229 -15.90 -14.06 7.17
N ASP A 230 -16.97 -13.46 7.69
CA ASP A 230 -18.03 -14.18 8.44
C ASP A 230 -18.66 -15.30 7.60
N ARG A 231 -18.91 -15.05 6.30
CA ARG A 231 -19.51 -16.05 5.39
C ARG A 231 -18.60 -17.22 5.09
N GLU A 232 -17.29 -16.97 4.97
CA GLU A 232 -16.29 -17.99 4.65
C GLU A 232 -15.67 -18.63 5.92
N GLY A 233 -16.08 -18.20 7.12
CA GLY A 233 -15.53 -18.70 8.38
C GLY A 233 -14.07 -18.32 8.60
N ILE A 234 -13.60 -17.20 8.02
CA ILE A 234 -12.21 -16.74 8.16
C ILE A 234 -12.10 -15.87 9.42
N PRO A 235 -11.19 -16.19 10.35
CA PRO A 235 -11.05 -15.46 11.60
C PRO A 235 -10.48 -14.06 11.37
N TYR A 236 -10.94 -13.10 12.17
CA TYR A 236 -10.42 -11.74 12.16
C TYR A 236 -10.40 -11.10 13.55
N LEU A 237 -9.51 -10.12 13.68
CA LEU A 237 -9.37 -9.25 14.84
C LEU A 237 -9.53 -7.79 14.39
N HIS A 238 -10.24 -6.98 15.16
CA HIS A 238 -10.35 -5.54 14.92
C HIS A 238 -9.72 -4.75 16.05
N LEU A 239 -8.77 -3.88 15.70
CA LEU A 239 -8.04 -3.00 16.58
C LEU A 239 -8.15 -1.57 16.08
N GLU A 240 -8.31 -0.62 17.01
CA GLU A 240 -8.23 0.80 16.74
C GLU A 240 -6.92 1.38 17.28
N TYR A 241 -6.42 2.44 16.64
CA TYR A 241 -5.20 3.13 17.08
C TYR A 241 -5.24 4.63 16.82
N GLU A 242 -4.32 5.33 17.48
CA GLU A 242 -3.96 6.72 17.22
C GLU A 242 -2.44 6.80 16.98
N GLU A 243 -1.95 7.74 16.18
CA GLU A 243 -0.51 7.95 15.95
C GLU A 243 0.29 8.10 17.26
N SER A 244 -0.28 8.73 18.29
CA SER A 244 0.35 8.93 19.60
C SER A 244 0.34 7.70 20.51
N THR A 245 -0.16 6.55 20.05
CA THR A 245 -0.22 5.32 20.85
C THR A 245 1.18 4.85 21.20
N SER A 246 1.48 4.72 22.50
CA SER A 246 2.80 4.32 23.01
C SER A 246 2.80 3.06 23.87
N SER A 247 1.62 2.58 24.27
CA SER A 247 1.45 1.32 25.01
C SER A 247 0.77 0.28 24.12
N PHE A 248 1.38 -0.90 24.02
CA PHE A 248 0.94 -1.98 23.12
C PHE A 248 0.61 -3.28 23.85
N GLU A 249 0.61 -3.30 25.19
CA GLU A 249 0.36 -4.53 25.97
C GLU A 249 -1.04 -5.11 25.70
N HIS A 250 -2.06 -4.24 25.63
CA HIS A 250 -3.41 -4.68 25.29
C HIS A 250 -3.47 -5.28 23.88
N VAL A 251 -2.81 -4.64 22.91
CA VAL A 251 -2.71 -5.13 21.53
C VAL A 251 -2.02 -6.48 21.49
N ARG A 252 -0.91 -6.63 22.22
CA ARG A 252 -0.17 -7.89 22.34
C ARG A 252 -1.08 -9.02 22.80
N THR A 253 -1.77 -8.86 23.94
CA THR A 253 -2.66 -9.89 24.49
C THR A 253 -3.77 -10.28 23.52
N MET A 254 -4.38 -9.30 22.84
CA MET A 254 -5.44 -9.56 21.86
C MET A 254 -4.92 -10.34 20.64
N VAL A 255 -3.73 -10.00 20.15
CA VAL A 255 -3.12 -10.68 19.00
C VAL A 255 -2.61 -12.07 19.37
N GLU A 256 -2.04 -12.25 20.56
CA GLU A 256 -1.63 -13.57 21.08
C GLU A 256 -2.83 -14.50 21.16
N THR A 257 -3.94 -14.05 21.76
CA THR A 257 -5.19 -14.83 21.85
C THR A 257 -5.72 -15.18 20.46
N PHE A 258 -5.67 -14.23 19.52
CA PHE A 258 -6.09 -14.45 18.14
C PHE A 258 -5.21 -15.48 17.43
N ALA A 259 -3.89 -15.36 17.53
CA ALA A 259 -2.96 -16.30 16.93
C ALA A 259 -3.12 -17.71 17.53
N GLU A 260 -3.24 -17.82 18.85
CA GLU A 260 -3.49 -19.09 19.55
C GLU A 260 -4.79 -19.74 19.09
N SER A 261 -5.89 -18.99 18.94
CA SER A 261 -7.14 -19.57 18.45
C SER A 261 -6.99 -20.19 17.06
N ILE A 262 -6.18 -19.61 16.18
CA ILE A 262 -5.98 -20.12 14.81
C ILE A 262 -5.05 -21.33 14.81
N MET A 263 -4.04 -21.36 15.68
CA MET A 263 -3.07 -22.46 15.74
C MET A 263 -3.65 -23.74 16.37
N PHE A 264 -4.67 -23.61 17.23
CA PHE A 264 -5.21 -24.73 18.01
C PHE A 264 -6.66 -25.13 17.64
N ASP A 265 -7.28 -24.47 16.65
CA ASP A 265 -8.54 -24.87 16.02
C ASP A 265 -8.33 -25.91 14.89
#